data_AF-A0A0F9FC63-F1
#
_entry.id   AF-A0A0F9FC63-F1
#
_cell.length_a   1.000
_cell.length_b   1.000
_cell.length_c   1.000
_cell.angle_alpha   90.00
_cell.angle_beta   90.00
_cell.angle_gamma   90.00
#
_symmetry.space_group_name_H-M   'P 1'
#
loop_
_entity.id
_entity.type
_entity.pdbx_description
1 polymer ?
#
loop_
_entity_poly.entity_id
_entity_poly.type
_entity_poly.pdbx_seq_one_letter_code
_entity_poly.pdbx_strand_id
1 'polypeptide(L)'
;MSETTVFFILGGIIFVVFFVMGYWIIRKILKSLKKKYVPKVATSFRCLDGHVVRSKGELIIDNHLHRLGIEHEYENTIRVRGKPIKYDWYLPKSKIYIEYWGYHGKNYMKRKEEKLT
;
A
#
# COMPACT_ATOMS: atom_id res chain seq x y z
N MET A 1 8.83 58.75 13.83
CA MET A 1 7.96 57.67 14.33
C MET A 1 8.31 57.48 15.79
N SER A 2 7.36 57.49 16.73
CA SER A 2 7.70 57.36 18.16
C SER A 2 8.19 55.95 18.47
N GLU A 3 9.11 55.82 19.44
CA GLU A 3 9.63 54.52 19.89
C GLU A 3 8.48 53.55 20.24
N THR A 4 7.41 54.06 20.84
CA THR A 4 6.20 53.28 21.14
C THR A 4 5.58 52.64 19.90
N THR A 5 5.45 53.38 18.80
CA THR A 5 4.92 52.84 17.53
C THR A 5 5.83 51.74 16.96
N VAL A 6 7.15 51.89 17.09
CA VAL A 6 8.12 50.86 16.67
C VAL A 6 7.94 49.58 17.48
N PHE A 7 7.82 49.68 18.81
CA PHE A 7 7.60 48.51 19.68
C PHE A 7 6.27 47.80 19.42
N PHE A 8 5.19 48.55 19.15
CA PHE A 8 3.89 47.97 18.78
C PHE A 8 3.96 47.18 17.47
N ILE A 9 4.63 47.70 16.44
CA ILE A 9 4.78 47.02 15.14
C ILE A 9 5.65 45.75 15.28
N LEU A 10 6.78 45.85 15.98
CA LEU A 10 7.66 44.71 16.25
C LEU A 10 6.97 43.60 17.04
N GLY A 11 6.23 43.96 18.11
CA GLY A 11 5.44 43.03 18.90
C GLY A 11 4.37 42.31 18.06
N GLY A 12 3.69 43.04 17.17
CA GLY A 12 2.72 42.46 16.24
C GLY A 12 3.33 41.45 15.26
N ILE A 13 4.49 41.76 14.68
CA ILE A 13 5.20 40.83 13.78
C ILE A 13 5.61 39.57 14.52
N ILE A 14 6.18 39.72 15.71
CA ILE A 14 6.60 38.59 16.56
C ILE A 14 5.40 37.71 16.90
N PHE A 15 4.27 38.31 17.29
CA PHE A 15 3.04 37.58 17.58
C PHE A 15 2.54 36.77 16.38
N VAL A 16 2.52 37.37 15.18
CA VAL A 16 2.10 36.67 13.95
C VAL A 16 3.04 35.50 13.64
N VAL A 17 4.36 35.67 13.78
CA VAL A 17 5.33 34.59 13.54
C VAL A 17 5.11 33.42 14.50
N PHE A 18 4.93 33.69 15.80
CA PHE A 18 4.64 32.65 16.78
C PHE A 18 3.28 31.97 16.53
N PHE A 19 2.28 32.73 16.10
CA PHE A 19 0.97 32.18 15.76
C PHE A 19 1.05 31.22 14.56
N VAL A 20 1.75 31.60 13.48
CA VAL A 20 1.95 30.72 12.31
C VAL A 20 2.76 29.48 12.69
N MET A 21 3.80 29.63 13.50
CA MET A 21 4.61 28.51 13.96
C MET A 21 3.81 27.54 14.85
N GLY A 22 3.03 28.07 15.80
CA GLY A 22 2.11 27.29 16.63
C GLY A 22 1.06 26.55 15.80
N TYR A 23 0.45 27.22 14.83
CA TYR A 23 -0.48 26.61 13.89
C TYR A 23 0.14 25.44 13.12
N TRP A 24 1.38 25.61 12.63
CA TRP A 24 2.09 24.57 11.90
C TRP A 24 2.38 23.34 12.79
N ILE A 25 2.81 23.58 14.03
CA ILE A 25 3.06 22.51 15.01
C ILE A 25 1.76 21.76 15.32
N ILE A 26 0.67 22.46 15.60
CA ILE A 26 -0.65 21.87 15.87
C ILE A 26 -1.10 21.00 14.68
N ARG A 27 -1.00 21.52 13.44
CA ARG A 27 -1.34 20.74 12.24
C ARG A 27 -0.50 19.47 12.11
N LYS A 28 0.79 19.55 12.40
CA LYS A 28 1.70 18.39 12.33
C LYS A 28 1.32 17.32 13.35
N ILE A 29 1.00 17.72 14.58
CA ILE A 29 0.52 16.82 15.64
C ILE A 29 -0.81 16.18 15.24
N LEU A 30 -1.80 16.97 14.80
CA LEU A 30 -3.10 16.45 14.34
C LEU A 30 -2.96 15.45 13.18
N LYS A 31 -2.04 15.70 12.25
CA LYS A 31 -1.74 14.76 11.16
C LYS A 31 -1.12 13.46 11.67
N SER A 32 -0.24 13.54 12.67
CA SER A 32 0.38 12.37 13.31
C SER A 32 -0.62 11.53 14.12
N LEU A 33 -1.63 12.17 14.71
CA LEU A 33 -2.69 11.50 15.47
C LEU A 33 -3.76 10.85 14.59
N LYS A 34 -3.83 11.22 13.29
CA LYS A 34 -4.79 10.62 12.35
C LYS A 34 -4.42 9.15 12.11
N LYS A 35 -5.05 8.28 12.90
CA LYS A 35 -4.88 6.83 12.81
C LYS A 35 -5.25 6.37 11.40
N LYS A 36 -4.36 5.62 10.75
CA LYS A 36 -4.64 5.01 9.44
C LYS A 36 -5.82 4.04 9.64
N TYR A 37 -6.93 4.25 8.93
CA TYR A 37 -8.06 3.34 8.97
C TYR A 37 -7.61 1.96 8.49
N VAL A 38 -7.78 0.94 9.32
CA VAL A 38 -7.55 -0.46 8.97
C VAL A 38 -8.92 -1.12 8.94
N PRO A 39 -9.39 -1.61 7.78
CA PRO A 39 -10.68 -2.26 7.69
C PRO A 39 -10.70 -3.52 8.57
N LYS A 40 -11.83 -3.76 9.25
CA LYS A 40 -12.02 -4.93 10.13
C LYS A 40 -12.10 -6.24 9.35
N VAL A 41 -12.47 -6.17 8.07
CA VAL A 41 -12.57 -7.32 7.16
C VAL A 41 -11.62 -7.09 6.00
N ALA A 42 -10.86 -8.11 5.63
CA ALA A 42 -10.04 -8.07 4.43
C ALA A 42 -10.95 -7.92 3.20
N THR A 43 -10.65 -6.94 2.34
CA THR A 43 -11.39 -6.78 1.09
C THR A 43 -11.17 -8.02 0.22
N SER A 44 -12.27 -8.61 -0.25
CA SER A 44 -12.25 -9.72 -1.19
C SER A 44 -13.02 -9.35 -2.45
N PHE A 45 -12.60 -9.91 -3.58
CA PHE A 45 -13.25 -9.73 -4.88
C PHE A 45 -13.49 -11.11 -5.50
N ARG A 46 -14.66 -11.31 -6.11
CA ARG A 46 -14.98 -12.54 -6.82
C ARG A 46 -14.69 -12.37 -8.31
N CYS A 47 -13.89 -13.28 -8.87
CA CYS A 47 -13.55 -13.35 -10.28
C CYS A 47 -14.66 -14.04 -11.10
N LEU A 48 -14.57 -13.91 -12.42
CA LEU A 48 -15.55 -14.43 -13.37
C LEU A 48 -15.65 -15.96 -13.36
N ASP A 49 -14.53 -16.64 -13.08
CA ASP A 49 -14.44 -18.10 -12.96
C ASP A 49 -14.74 -18.63 -11.55
N GLY A 50 -14.98 -17.73 -10.59
CA GLY A 50 -15.30 -18.06 -9.21
C GLY A 50 -14.14 -17.94 -8.23
N HIS A 51 -12.90 -17.62 -8.66
CA HIS A 51 -11.81 -17.33 -7.73
C HIS A 51 -12.15 -16.16 -6.79
N VAL A 52 -11.60 -16.17 -5.57
CA VAL A 52 -11.77 -15.10 -4.59
C VAL A 52 -10.42 -14.50 -4.24
N VAL A 53 -10.18 -13.28 -4.72
CA VAL A 53 -8.90 -12.59 -4.63
C VAL A 53 -8.92 -11.45 -3.62
N ARG A 54 -7.75 -10.95 -3.21
CA ARG A 54 -7.59 -9.97 -2.12
C ARG A 54 -7.30 -8.55 -2.60
N SER A 55 -7.05 -8.36 -3.89
CA SER A 55 -6.82 -7.03 -4.45
C SER A 55 -7.52 -6.81 -5.81
N LYS A 56 -7.76 -5.53 -6.15
CA LYS A 56 -8.27 -5.18 -7.48
C LYS A 56 -7.30 -5.56 -8.60
N GLY A 57 -5.99 -5.53 -8.33
CA GLY A 57 -4.97 -5.92 -9.30
C GLY A 57 -5.06 -7.42 -9.61
N GLU A 58 -5.16 -8.25 -8.58
CA GLU A 58 -5.40 -9.69 -8.75
C GLU A 58 -6.70 -9.95 -9.52
N LEU A 59 -7.79 -9.24 -9.20
CA LEU A 59 -9.07 -9.39 -9.90
C LEU A 59 -8.94 -9.12 -11.41
N ILE A 60 -8.18 -8.09 -11.78
CA ILE A 60 -7.98 -7.72 -13.19
C ILE A 60 -7.16 -8.81 -13.90
N ILE A 61 -6.08 -9.29 -13.29
CA ILE A 61 -5.20 -10.30 -13.87
C ILE A 61 -5.93 -11.63 -14.05
N ASP A 62 -6.58 -12.10 -13.00
CA ASP A 62 -7.29 -13.38 -12.98
C ASP A 62 -8.43 -13.41 -14.02
N ASN A 63 -9.26 -12.36 -14.04
CA ASN A 63 -10.27 -12.20 -15.08
C ASN A 63 -9.69 -12.10 -16.50
N HIS A 64 -8.49 -11.54 -16.67
CA HIS A 64 -7.84 -11.48 -17.97
C HIS A 64 -7.37 -12.86 -18.43
N LEU A 65 -6.77 -13.66 -17.55
CA LEU A 65 -6.39 -15.05 -17.82
C LEU A 65 -7.63 -15.87 -18.21
N HIS A 66 -8.72 -15.74 -17.44
CA HIS A 66 -9.98 -16.42 -17.73
C HIS A 66 -10.55 -16.04 -19.11
N ARG A 67 -10.62 -14.74 -19.42
CA ARG A 67 -11.15 -14.25 -20.72
C ARG A 67 -10.33 -14.70 -21.92
N LEU A 68 -9.02 -14.91 -21.74
CA LEU A 68 -8.14 -15.46 -22.78
C LEU A 68 -8.25 -17.00 -22.89
N GLY A 69 -9.08 -17.66 -22.08
CA GLY A 69 -9.17 -19.11 -22.03
C GLY A 69 -7.91 -19.79 -21.49
N ILE A 70 -7.09 -19.04 -20.75
CA ILE A 70 -5.88 -19.57 -20.11
C ILE A 70 -6.30 -20.23 -18.81
N GLU A 71 -6.21 -21.56 -18.78
CA GLU A 71 -6.38 -22.34 -17.56
C GLU A 71 -5.31 -21.94 -16.54
N HIS A 72 -5.74 -21.64 -15.32
CA HIS A 72 -4.88 -21.20 -14.25
C HIS A 72 -5.42 -21.63 -12.88
N GLU A 73 -4.50 -21.92 -11.97
CA GLU A 73 -4.77 -22.18 -10.55
C GLU A 73 -4.44 -20.92 -9.74
N TYR A 74 -5.37 -20.47 -8.90
CA TYR A 74 -5.16 -19.34 -8.00
C TYR A 74 -4.63 -19.79 -6.63
N GLU A 75 -3.52 -19.18 -6.18
CA GLU A 75 -2.86 -19.36 -4.89
C GLU A 75 -2.67 -20.82 -4.41
N ASN A 76 -1.48 -21.40 -4.63
CA ASN A 76 -1.08 -22.65 -3.98
C ASN A 76 0.34 -22.56 -3.39
N THR A 77 0.70 -23.51 -2.55
CA THR A 77 2.04 -23.63 -1.94
C THR A 77 2.76 -24.86 -2.47
N ILE A 78 3.96 -24.64 -3.01
CA ILE A 78 4.84 -25.70 -3.50
C ILE A 78 6.11 -25.76 -2.64
N ARG A 79 6.84 -26.88 -2.73
CA ARG A 79 8.15 -27.03 -2.09
C ARG A 79 9.26 -26.87 -3.13
N VAL A 80 10.06 -25.82 -2.99
CA VAL A 80 11.23 -25.57 -3.84
C VAL A 80 12.46 -25.57 -2.96
N ARG A 81 13.44 -26.43 -3.25
CA ARG A 81 14.68 -26.58 -2.45
C ARG A 81 14.40 -26.76 -0.94
N GLY A 82 13.35 -27.52 -0.61
CA GLY A 82 12.94 -27.77 0.78
C GLY A 82 12.20 -26.62 1.47
N LYS A 83 12.00 -25.47 0.81
CA LYS A 83 11.27 -24.32 1.36
C LYS A 83 9.85 -24.21 0.75
N PRO A 84 8.82 -23.91 1.55
CA PRO A 84 7.49 -23.63 1.04
C PRO A 84 7.48 -22.27 0.34
N ILE A 85 7.12 -22.26 -0.94
CA ILE A 85 6.92 -21.04 -1.74
C ILE A 85 5.47 -21.02 -2.19
N LYS A 86 4.78 -19.93 -1.87
CA LYS A 86 3.43 -19.65 -2.37
C LYS A 86 3.52 -18.85 -3.66
N TYR A 87 2.78 -19.21 -4.69
CA TYR A 87 2.63 -18.42 -5.92
C TYR A 87 1.25 -17.76 -5.98
N ASP A 88 1.07 -16.76 -6.86
CA ASP A 88 -0.24 -16.14 -7.08
C ASP A 88 -1.06 -16.91 -8.14
N TRP A 89 -0.45 -17.23 -9.30
CA TRP A 89 -1.06 -18.13 -10.28
C TRP A 89 -0.10 -19.18 -10.82
N TYR A 90 -0.64 -20.34 -11.19
CA TYR A 90 0.06 -21.38 -11.94
C TYR A 90 -0.72 -21.74 -13.20
N LEU A 91 -0.04 -21.77 -14.35
CA LEU A 91 -0.62 -22.07 -15.65
C LEU A 91 -0.22 -23.51 -16.02
N PRO A 92 -1.07 -24.53 -15.78
CA PRO A 92 -0.68 -25.93 -15.89
C PRO A 92 -0.23 -26.34 -17.29
N LYS A 93 -0.85 -25.77 -18.34
CA LYS A 93 -0.53 -26.08 -19.74
C LYS A 93 0.90 -25.68 -20.12
N SER A 94 1.37 -24.54 -19.64
CA SER A 94 2.70 -24.00 -19.95
C SER A 94 3.72 -24.22 -18.84
N LYS A 95 3.30 -24.73 -17.68
CA LYS A 95 4.13 -24.92 -16.47
C LYS A 95 4.76 -23.61 -15.99
N ILE A 96 4.03 -22.51 -16.12
CA ILE A 96 4.48 -21.16 -15.75
C ILE A 96 3.84 -20.74 -14.43
N TYR A 97 4.64 -20.14 -13.55
CA TYR A 97 4.17 -19.47 -12.34
C TYR A 97 4.16 -17.95 -12.55
N ILE A 98 3.10 -17.28 -12.10
CA ILE A 98 2.96 -15.83 -12.13
C ILE A 98 2.88 -15.31 -10.70
N GLU A 99 3.59 -14.21 -10.45
CA GLU A 99 3.52 -13.45 -9.21
C GLU A 99 3.21 -11.99 -9.55
N TYR A 100 2.17 -11.44 -8.92
CA TYR A 100 1.77 -10.06 -9.06
C TYR A 100 2.31 -9.19 -7.93
N TRP A 101 3.15 -8.25 -8.34
CA TRP A 101 3.80 -7.35 -7.41
C TRP A 101 3.01 -6.04 -7.18
N GLY A 102 1.89 -6.12 -6.43
CA GLY A 102 0.96 -4.99 -6.23
C GLY A 102 1.09 -4.14 -4.95
N TYR A 103 2.04 -4.42 -4.04
CA TYR A 103 2.16 -3.70 -2.76
C TYR A 103 3.59 -3.23 -2.52
N HIS A 104 3.80 -2.11 -1.83
CA HIS A 104 5.15 -1.65 -1.45
C HIS A 104 5.31 -1.63 0.07
N GLY A 105 6.12 -2.54 0.61
CA GLY A 105 6.44 -2.61 2.04
C GLY A 105 7.71 -3.41 2.33
N LYS A 106 8.33 -3.21 3.50
CA LYS A 106 9.60 -3.87 3.86
C LYS A 106 9.52 -5.41 3.84
N ASN A 107 8.49 -5.99 4.45
CA ASN A 107 8.27 -7.45 4.45
C ASN A 107 7.97 -8.00 3.05
N TYR A 108 7.47 -7.14 2.17
CA TYR A 108 7.15 -7.51 0.80
C TYR A 108 8.42 -7.57 -0.07
N MET A 109 9.34 -6.61 0.08
CA MET A 109 10.62 -6.64 -0.62
C MET A 109 11.46 -7.86 -0.20
N LYS A 110 11.46 -8.22 1.09
CA LYS A 110 12.15 -9.43 1.56
C LYS A 110 11.63 -10.70 0.89
N ARG A 111 10.30 -10.87 0.78
CA ARG A 111 9.70 -12.02 0.08
C ARG A 111 10.01 -12.03 -1.41
N LYS A 112 10.12 -10.85 -2.04
CA LYS A 112 10.52 -10.73 -3.44
C LYS A 112 11.95 -11.22 -3.65
N GLU A 113 12.88 -10.80 -2.80
CA GLU A 113 14.27 -11.28 -2.83
C GLU A 113 14.36 -12.81 -2.62
N GLU A 114 13.62 -13.35 -1.66
CA GLU A 114 13.57 -14.80 -1.40
C GLU A 114 13.08 -15.64 -2.59
N LYS A 115 12.22 -15.08 -3.45
CA LYS A 115 11.70 -15.77 -4.65
C LYS A 115 12.59 -15.62 -5.87
N LEU A 116 13.44 -14.60 -5.91
CA LEU A 116 14.35 -14.32 -7.04
C LEU A 116 15.73 -14.98 -6.90
N THR A 117 16.05 -15.55 -5.73
CA THR A 117 17.36 -16.15 -5.39
C THR A 117 17.25 -17.68 -5.27
#